data_AF-X1JGZ3-F1
#
_entry.id   AF-X1JGZ3-F1
#
_cell.length_a   1.000
_cell.length_b   1.000
_cell.length_c   1.000
_cell.angle_alpha   90.00
_cell.angle_beta   90.00
_cell.angle_gamma   90.00
#
_symmetry.space_group_name_H-M   'P 1'
#
loop_
_entity.id
_entity.type
_entity.pdbx_description
1 polymer ?
#
loop_
_entity_poly.entity_id
_entity_poly.type
_entity_poly.pdbx_seq_one_letter_code
_entity_poly.pdbx_strand_id
1 'polypeptide(L)'
;MEDTLTNIKQNRGIDIEIDKIPRDDPEAFAILRDGKTVGTFQLESPAQREMAGRLLPSRFEDIIVSISLVRPGPLKSSMDKVYLPRRHGKEPVTYLHPRL
;
A
#
# COMPACT_ATOMS: atom_id res chain seq x y z
N MET A 1 5.42 -16.84 7.10
CA MET A 1 4.16 -17.06 6.34
C MET A 1 3.69 -18.50 6.52
N GLU A 2 4.56 -19.50 6.26
CA GLU A 2 4.26 -20.92 6.52
C GLU A 2 3.82 -21.20 7.97
N ASP A 3 4.54 -20.65 8.96
CA ASP A 3 4.15 -20.77 10.37
C ASP A 3 2.75 -20.19 10.65
N THR A 4 2.42 -19.05 10.03
CA THR A 4 1.10 -18.41 10.19
C THR A 4 -0.01 -19.30 9.63
N LEU A 5 0.19 -19.88 8.45
CA LEU A 5 -0.78 -20.82 7.85
C LEU A 5 -0.95 -22.08 8.72
N THR A 6 0.17 -22.63 9.21
CA THR A 6 0.16 -23.78 10.13
C THR A 6 -0.64 -23.48 11.39
N ASN A 7 -0.40 -22.31 12.00
CA ASN A 7 -1.11 -21.88 13.20
C ASN A 7 -2.61 -21.66 12.96
N ILE A 8 -3.01 -21.11 11.81
CA ILE A 8 -4.42 -20.93 11.47
C ILE A 8 -5.10 -22.30 11.30
N LYS A 9 -4.47 -23.24 10.59
CA LYS A 9 -5.00 -24.59 10.41
C LYS A 9 -5.15 -25.33 11.73
N GLN A 10 -4.15 -25.27 12.60
CA GLN A 10 -4.18 -25.96 13.90
C GLN A 10 -5.20 -25.35 14.88
N ASN A 11 -5.28 -24.02 14.96
CA ASN A 11 -6.10 -23.35 15.98
C ASN A 11 -7.54 -23.04 15.52
N ARG A 12 -7.77 -22.96 14.20
CA ARG A 12 -9.07 -22.59 13.63
C ARG A 12 -9.65 -23.65 12.70
N GLY A 13 -8.89 -24.67 12.33
CA GLY A 13 -9.32 -25.68 11.35
C GLY A 13 -9.48 -25.15 9.93
N ILE A 14 -8.97 -23.94 9.64
CA ILE A 14 -9.11 -23.28 8.34
C ILE A 14 -7.84 -23.53 7.52
N ASP A 15 -8.01 -24.07 6.31
CA ASP A 15 -6.93 -24.22 5.34
C ASP A 15 -6.98 -23.06 4.35
N ILE A 16 -5.92 -22.25 4.28
CA ILE A 16 -5.86 -21.04 3.45
C ILE A 16 -4.97 -21.29 2.25
N GLU A 17 -5.53 -21.13 1.05
CA GLU A 17 -4.78 -21.06 -0.19
C GLU A 17 -4.38 -19.61 -0.50
N ILE A 18 -3.10 -19.27 -0.35
CA ILE A 18 -2.60 -17.89 -0.48
C ILE A 18 -2.94 -17.27 -1.84
N ASP A 19 -2.81 -18.03 -2.93
CA ASP A 19 -3.02 -17.51 -4.29
C ASP A 19 -4.48 -17.13 -4.59
N LYS A 20 -5.42 -17.57 -3.73
CA LYS A 20 -6.84 -17.25 -3.83
C LYS A 20 -7.26 -16.06 -2.98
N ILE A 21 -6.35 -15.48 -2.19
CA ILE A 21 -6.67 -14.32 -1.34
C ILE A 21 -7.02 -13.12 -2.24
N PRO A 22 -8.17 -12.45 -2.02
CA PRO A 22 -8.57 -11.29 -2.81
C PRO A 22 -7.63 -10.11 -2.56
N ARG A 23 -7.48 -9.24 -3.57
CA ARG A 23 -6.59 -8.05 -3.51
C ARG A 23 -7.30 -6.76 -3.09
N ASP A 24 -8.60 -6.84 -2.88
CA ASP A 24 -9.51 -5.73 -2.59
C ASP A 24 -10.10 -5.79 -1.17
N ASP A 25 -9.46 -6.52 -0.25
CA ASP A 25 -9.92 -6.65 1.13
C ASP A 25 -9.99 -5.31 1.88
N PRO A 26 -11.20 -4.80 2.24
CA PRO A 26 -11.35 -3.51 2.88
C PRO A 26 -10.70 -3.44 4.27
N GLU A 27 -10.63 -4.56 5.00
CA GLU A 27 -10.02 -4.60 6.33
C GLU A 27 -8.49 -4.46 6.24
N ALA A 28 -7.85 -5.15 5.31
CA ALA A 28 -6.43 -4.96 5.02
C ALA A 28 -6.11 -3.49 4.68
N PHE A 29 -6.90 -2.83 3.83
CA PHE A 29 -6.68 -1.42 3.53
C PHE A 29 -6.93 -0.49 4.72
N ALA A 30 -7.84 -0.83 5.64
CA ALA A 30 -8.02 -0.07 6.88
C ALA A 30 -6.77 -0.15 7.77
N ILE A 31 -6.17 -1.33 7.92
CA ILE A 31 -4.90 -1.52 8.65
C ILE A 31 -3.78 -0.68 8.03
N LEU A 32 -3.69 -0.65 6.69
CA LEU A 32 -2.72 0.18 5.97
C LEU A 32 -2.93 1.67 6.24
N ARG A 33 -4.17 2.17 6.12
CA ARG A 33 -4.50 3.59 6.35
C ARG A 33 -4.25 4.04 7.79
N ASP A 34 -4.47 3.14 8.75
CA ASP A 34 -4.18 3.38 10.17
C ASP A 34 -2.67 3.33 10.48
N GLY A 35 -1.82 2.97 9.51
CA GLY A 35 -0.40 2.77 9.71
C GLY A 35 -0.08 1.66 10.70
N LYS A 36 -0.97 0.66 10.87
CA LYS A 36 -0.78 -0.49 11.77
C LYS A 36 -0.02 -1.62 11.06
N THR A 37 1.14 -1.29 10.49
CA THR A 37 1.86 -2.14 9.52
C THR A 37 3.18 -2.70 10.05
N VAL A 38 3.43 -2.61 11.36
CA VAL A 38 4.64 -3.22 11.95
C VAL A 38 4.60 -4.73 11.72
N GLY A 39 5.66 -5.30 11.14
CA GLY A 39 5.71 -6.70 10.72
C GLY A 39 5.11 -6.99 9.34
N THR A 40 4.64 -5.97 8.62
CA THR A 40 4.21 -6.10 7.23
C THR A 40 5.36 -5.75 6.29
N PHE A 41 5.78 -6.73 5.49
CA PHE A 41 6.92 -6.60 4.57
C PHE A 41 6.86 -5.33 3.73
N GLN A 42 7.96 -4.58 3.70
CA GLN A 42 8.15 -3.30 2.98
C GLN A 42 7.27 -2.13 3.41
N LEU A 43 6.29 -2.30 4.29
CA LEU A 43 5.32 -1.28 4.69
C LEU A 43 5.45 -0.85 6.16
N GLU A 44 6.38 -1.44 6.91
CA GLU A 44 6.54 -1.25 8.36
C GLU A 44 7.28 0.02 8.78
N SER A 45 8.11 0.61 7.91
CA SER A 45 9.00 1.71 8.29
C SER A 45 8.23 2.97 8.66
N PRO A 46 8.77 3.86 9.52
CA PRO A 46 8.12 5.12 9.86
C PRO A 46 7.73 5.96 8.63
N ALA A 47 8.60 6.02 7.63
CA ALA A 47 8.33 6.74 6.38
C ALA A 47 7.18 6.12 5.56
N GLN A 48 7.08 4.78 5.53
CA GLN A 48 5.96 4.10 4.87
C GLN A 48 4.63 4.33 5.60
N ARG A 49 4.66 4.29 6.93
CA ARG A 49 3.48 4.55 7.76
C ARG A 49 2.98 5.98 7.62
N GLU A 50 3.89 6.95 7.56
CA GLU A 50 3.55 8.35 7.25
C GLU A 50 2.96 8.48 5.84
N MET A 51 3.59 7.85 4.84
CA MET A 51 3.08 7.85 3.47
C MET A 51 1.67 7.26 3.38
N ALA A 52 1.39 6.16 4.08
CA ALA A 52 0.08 5.52 4.08
C ALA A 52 -1.03 6.46 4.59
N GLY A 53 -0.76 7.24 5.64
CA GLY A 53 -1.71 8.25 6.14
C GLY A 53 -1.96 9.39 5.16
N ARG A 54 -0.98 9.72 4.30
CA ARG A 54 -1.10 10.76 3.27
C ARG A 54 -1.71 10.26 1.97
N LEU A 55 -1.40 9.03 1.58
CA LEU A 55 -1.86 8.38 0.35
C LEU A 55 -3.28 7.85 0.47
N LEU A 56 -3.67 7.40 1.67
CA LEU A 56 -4.95 6.75 1.97
C LEU A 56 -5.24 5.55 1.02
N PRO A 57 -4.43 4.46 1.08
CA PRO A 57 -4.59 3.33 0.18
C PRO A 57 -6.02 2.75 0.19
N SER A 58 -6.56 2.51 -1.00
CA SER A 58 -7.91 1.93 -1.19
C SER A 58 -7.96 0.81 -2.23
N ARG A 59 -6.83 0.51 -2.87
CA ARG A 59 -6.69 -0.54 -3.89
C ARG A 59 -5.24 -1.03 -3.93
N PHE A 60 -5.02 -2.19 -4.54
CA PHE A 60 -3.72 -2.83 -4.59
C PHE A 60 -2.63 -1.95 -5.22
N GLU A 61 -2.97 -1.17 -6.25
CA GLU A 61 -2.05 -0.25 -6.93
C GLU A 61 -1.49 0.83 -5.99
N ASP A 62 -2.25 1.22 -4.96
CA ASP A 62 -1.77 2.21 -3.98
C ASP A 62 -0.61 1.64 -3.13
N ILE A 63 -0.54 0.32 -2.94
CA ILE A 63 0.60 -0.35 -2.27
C ILE A 63 1.85 -0.23 -3.15
N ILE A 64 1.70 -0.51 -4.45
CA ILE A 64 2.79 -0.38 -5.44
C ILE A 64 3.32 1.05 -5.47
N VAL A 65 2.41 2.03 -5.50
CA VAL A 65 2.74 3.46 -5.47
C VAL A 65 3.46 3.83 -4.17
N SER A 66 2.99 3.41 -3.00
CA SER A 66 3.62 3.72 -1.72
C SER A 66 5.08 3.25 -1.68
N ILE A 67 5.32 1.98 -2.04
CA ILE A 67 6.66 1.39 -2.10
C ILE A 67 7.55 2.09 -3.13
N SER A 68 6.97 2.61 -4.21
CA SER A 68 7.71 3.33 -5.25
C SER A 68 8.07 4.75 -4.80
N LEU A 69 7.15 5.46 -4.14
CA LEU A 69 7.34 6.84 -3.67
C LEU A 69 8.29 6.91 -2.47
N VAL A 70 8.24 5.95 -1.54
CA VAL A 70 9.12 5.94 -0.35
C VAL A 70 10.49 5.36 -0.72
N ARG A 71 11.16 6.05 -1.63
CA ARG A 71 12.53 5.76 -2.08
C ARG A 71 13.32 7.07 -2.18
N PRO A 72 14.66 7.03 -2.02
CA PRO A 72 15.47 8.25 -2.02
C PRO A 72 15.30 9.14 -3.26
N GLY A 73 15.23 8.56 -4.47
CA GLY A 73 15.10 9.33 -5.71
C GLY A 73 13.77 10.12 -5.81
N PRO A 74 12.61 9.43 -5.73
CA PRO A 74 11.29 10.08 -5.74
C PRO A 74 11.10 11.12 -4.62
N LEU A 75 11.55 10.83 -3.39
CA LEU A 75 11.44 11.80 -2.29
C LEU A 75 12.35 13.02 -2.51
N LYS A 76 13.59 12.84 -2.97
CA LYS A 76 14.50 13.96 -3.27
C LYS A 76 13.97 14.86 -4.39
N SER A 77 13.24 14.30 -5.35
CA SER A 77 12.60 15.05 -6.43
C SER A 77 11.21 15.59 -6.06
N SER A 78 10.76 15.44 -4.81
CA SER A 78 9.42 15.84 -4.35
C SER A 78 8.28 15.22 -5.16
N MET A 79 8.47 14.00 -5.67
CA MET A 79 7.47 13.31 -6.50
C MET A 79 6.17 13.04 -5.74
N ASP A 80 6.25 12.83 -4.43
CA ASP A 80 5.10 12.69 -3.54
C ASP A 80 4.22 13.95 -3.53
N LYS A 81 4.83 15.14 -3.60
CA LYS A 81 4.11 16.42 -3.68
C LYS A 81 3.44 16.65 -5.03
N VAL A 82 3.86 15.94 -6.08
CA VAL A 82 3.21 15.98 -7.41
C VAL A 82 2.11 14.92 -7.49
N TYR A 83 2.39 13.71 -7.02
CA TYR A 83 1.47 12.57 -7.14
C TYR A 83 0.24 12.71 -6.23
N LEU A 84 0.43 13.05 -4.95
CA LEU A 84 -0.65 13.02 -3.96
C LEU A 84 -1.78 14.03 -4.26
N PRO A 85 -1.53 15.30 -4.62
CA PRO A 85 -2.61 16.22 -4.97
C PRO A 85 -3.45 15.72 -6.14
N ARG A 86 -2.82 15.15 -7.18
CA ARG A 86 -3.50 14.58 -8.34
C ARG A 86 -4.32 13.34 -7.97
N ARG A 87 -3.75 12.43 -7.15
CA ARG A 87 -4.43 11.24 -6.64
C ARG A 87 -5.68 11.58 -5.83
N HIS A 88 -5.66 12.71 -5.13
CA HIS A 88 -6.76 13.23 -4.32
C HIS A 88 -7.70 14.18 -5.08
N GLY A 89 -7.49 14.37 -6.39
CA GLY A 89 -8.30 15.27 -7.23
C GLY A 89 -8.15 16.76 -6.90
N LYS A 90 -7.10 17.15 -6.16
CA LYS A 90 -6.80 18.54 -5.81
C LYS A 90 -6.09 19.29 -6.94
N GLU A 91 -5.46 18.55 -7.86
CA GLU A 91 -4.83 19.06 -9.07
C GLU A 91 -5.19 18.16 -10.27
N PRO A 92 -5.28 18.72 -11.49
CA PRO A 92 -5.54 17.91 -12.67
C PRO A 92 -4.35 17.01 -13.00
N VAL A 93 -4.64 15.79 -13.48
CA VAL A 93 -3.62 14.90 -14.06
C VAL A 93 -3.19 15.47 -15.40
N THR A 94 -1.88 15.61 -15.60
CA THR A 94 -1.30 16.04 -16.88
C THR A 94 -0.38 14.96 -17.43
N TYR A 95 -0.36 14.86 -18.76
CA TYR A 95 0.47 13.93 -19.52
C TYR A 95 1.46 14.71 -20.37
N LEU A 96 2.66 14.14 -20.57
CA LEU A 96 3.70 14.77 -21.40
C LEU A 96 3.31 14.86 -22.88
N HIS A 97 2.42 13.97 -23.33
CA HIS A 97 1.93 13.93 -24.70
C HIS A 97 0.44 13.54 -24.72
N PRO A 98 -0.40 14.11 -25.60
CA PRO A 98 -1.84 13.80 -25.69
C PRO A 98 -2.22 12.34 -26.01
N ARG A 99 -1.26 11.43 -26.18
CA ARG A 99 -1.50 10.01 -26.54
C ARG A 99 -1.33 9.07 -25.34
N LEU A 100 -1.02 9.62 -24.18
CA LEU A 100 -0.84 8.93 -22.90
C LEU A 100 -2.05 9.15 -22.02
#